data_AF-A0A6L5QG53-F1
#
_entry.id   AF-A0A6L5QG53-F1
#
_cell.length_a   1.000
_cell.length_b   1.000
_cell.length_c   1.000
_cell.angle_alpha   90.00
_cell.angle_beta   90.00
_cell.angle_gamma   90.00
#
_symmetry.space_group_name_H-M   'P 1'
#
loop_
_entity.id
_entity.type
_entity.pdbx_description
1 polymer ?
#
loop_
_entity_poly.entity_id
_entity_poly.type
_entity_poly.pdbx_seq_one_letter_code
_entity_poly.pdbx_strand_id
1 'polypeptide(L)'
;MAELFLTGIGIISIMATWKFIWLPTVLDSTRDTLFDLRDRQLRRYFLSKKIGLEHPVYIALRGLLNGHLRNTTSLSLSQCAYMQTHIQKHPALAEQRIAEINEQFKVDDPDLQKFVDEIRFKSSVAMLTHMVDSSPISIVIANFYLFITIARHIPRRAIFVTKPAVKARSFMEVRAMA
;
A
#
# COMPACT_ATOMS: atom_id res chain seq x y z
N MET A 1 -4.96 14.44 -32.66
CA MET A 1 -3.57 14.84 -32.31
C MET A 1 -3.50 15.53 -30.95
N ALA A 2 -4.25 16.62 -30.71
CA ALA A 2 -4.23 17.32 -29.42
C ALA A 2 -4.61 16.43 -28.21
N GLU A 3 -5.63 15.59 -28.35
CA GLU A 3 -6.07 14.66 -27.29
C GLU A 3 -5.00 13.63 -26.90
N LEU A 4 -4.30 13.07 -27.90
CA LEU A 4 -3.20 12.14 -27.68
C LEU A 4 -2.03 12.83 -26.94
N PHE A 5 -1.72 14.07 -27.34
CA PHE A 5 -0.67 14.86 -26.71
C PHE A 5 -0.99 15.18 -25.24
N LEU A 6 -2.21 15.65 -24.96
CA LEU A 6 -2.68 15.92 -23.59
C LEU A 6 -2.69 14.66 -22.73
N THR A 7 -3.09 13.52 -23.31
CA THR A 7 -3.06 12.22 -22.62
C THR A 7 -1.63 11.83 -22.25
N GLY A 8 -0.67 12.02 -23.16
CA GLY A 8 0.75 11.78 -22.89
C GLY A 8 1.28 12.62 -21.73
N ILE A 9 0.96 13.93 -21.71
CA ILE A 9 1.33 14.82 -20.60
C ILE A 9 0.71 14.35 -19.28
N GLY A 10 -0.56 13.93 -19.29
CA GLY A 10 -1.25 13.42 -18.11
C GLY A 10 -0.55 12.19 -17.50
N ILE A 11 -0.21 11.21 -18.35
CA ILE A 11 0.50 9.99 -17.92
C ILE A 11 1.87 10.34 -17.31
N ILE A 12 2.65 11.19 -17.98
CA ILE A 12 3.97 11.62 -17.50
C ILE A 12 3.84 12.34 -16.14
N SER A 13 2.83 13.20 -15.98
CA SER A 13 2.59 13.94 -14.73
C SER A 13 2.23 13.01 -13.58
N ILE A 14 1.40 11.98 -13.83
CA ILE A 14 1.04 10.96 -12.83
C ILE A 14 2.28 10.16 -12.44
N MET A 15 3.09 9.71 -13.41
CA MET A 15 4.33 8.97 -13.15
C MET A 15 5.35 9.81 -12.37
N ALA A 16 5.48 11.10 -12.69
CA ALA A 16 6.36 12.02 -11.99
C ALA A 16 5.90 12.22 -10.54
N THR A 17 4.61 12.46 -10.32
CA THR A 17 4.03 12.60 -8.96
C THR A 17 4.27 11.35 -8.14
N TRP A 18 4.03 10.17 -8.72
CA TRP A 18 4.28 8.91 -8.01
C TRP A 18 5.75 8.74 -7.65
N LYS A 19 6.67 8.94 -8.60
CA LYS A 19 8.09 8.70 -8.39
C LYS A 19 8.73 9.70 -7.41
N PHE A 20 8.39 10.98 -7.53
CA PHE A 20 9.09 12.05 -6.83
C PHE A 20 8.39 12.52 -5.56
N ILE A 21 7.09 12.26 -5.39
CA ILE A 21 6.32 12.72 -4.23
C ILE A 21 5.80 11.51 -3.43
N TRP A 22 5.08 10.60 -4.08
CA TRP A 22 4.42 9.49 -3.39
C TRP A 22 5.42 8.48 -2.81
N LEU A 23 6.35 7.96 -3.63
CA LEU A 23 7.31 6.94 -3.18
C LEU A 23 8.16 7.41 -1.98
N PRO A 24 8.77 8.62 -1.97
CA PRO A 24 9.47 9.11 -0.79
C PRO A 24 8.58 9.22 0.44
N THR A 25 7.35 9.72 0.27
CA THR A 25 6.39 9.87 1.39
C THR A 25 6.04 8.53 2.02
N VAL A 26 5.76 7.52 1.19
CA VAL A 26 5.47 6.15 1.66
C VAL A 26 6.69 5.56 2.36
N LEU A 27 7.89 5.74 1.80
CA LEU A 27 9.13 5.26 2.42
C LEU A 27 9.35 5.86 3.82
N ASP A 28 9.20 7.18 3.94
CA ASP A 28 9.39 7.87 5.22
C ASP A 28 8.33 7.45 6.24
N SER A 29 7.06 7.36 5.84
CA SER A 29 5.98 6.87 6.71
C SER A 29 6.24 5.44 7.21
N THR A 30 6.76 4.55 6.36
CA THR A 30 7.15 3.20 6.78
C THR A 30 8.33 3.23 7.75
N ARG A 31 9.35 4.04 7.48
CA ARG A 31 10.52 4.18 8.36
C ARG A 31 10.14 4.69 9.72
N ASP A 32 9.28 5.70 9.81
CA ASP A 32 8.79 6.25 11.06
C ASP A 32 8.05 5.19 11.89
N THR A 33 7.21 4.37 11.23
CA THR A 33 6.52 3.26 11.89
C THR A 33 7.51 2.24 12.45
N LEU A 34 8.52 1.85 11.68
CA LEU A 34 9.55 0.90 12.11
C LEU A 34 10.45 1.47 13.22
N PHE A 35 10.76 2.76 13.17
CA PHE A 35 11.49 3.45 14.24
C PHE A 35 10.67 3.53 15.52
N ASP A 36 9.37 3.80 15.45
CA ASP A 36 8.49 3.80 16.61
C ASP A 36 8.41 2.41 17.26
N LEU A 37 8.26 1.35 16.45
CA LEU A 37 8.30 -0.04 16.93
C LEU A 37 9.61 -0.35 17.66
N ARG A 38 10.76 0.08 17.13
CA ARG A 38 12.08 -0.18 17.71
C ARG A 38 12.32 0.62 19.00
N ASP A 39 12.13 1.93 18.93
CA ASP A 39 12.62 2.84 19.97
C ASP A 39 11.57 3.14 21.03
N ARG A 40 10.28 3.15 20.66
CA ARG A 40 9.19 3.43 21.60
C ARG A 40 8.53 2.17 22.12
N GLN A 41 8.26 1.17 21.29
CA GLN A 41 7.54 -0.03 21.76
C GLN A 41 8.52 -1.05 22.35
N LEU A 42 9.45 -1.57 21.54
CA LEU A 42 10.41 -2.59 21.95
C LEU A 42 11.29 -2.16 23.13
N ARG A 43 12.01 -1.04 22.99
CA ARG A 43 12.91 -0.57 24.06
C ARG A 43 12.19 -0.26 25.36
N ARG A 44 11.01 0.39 25.32
CA ARG A 44 10.28 0.74 26.55
C ARG A 44 9.72 -0.49 27.24
N TYR A 45 9.24 -1.49 26.49
CA TYR A 45 8.75 -2.73 27.08
C TYR A 45 9.84 -3.45 27.89
N PHE A 46 11.04 -3.61 27.32
CA PHE A 46 12.15 -4.27 28.00
C PHE A 46 12.58 -3.48 29.25
N LEU A 47 12.71 -2.16 29.15
CA LEU A 47 13.03 -1.32 30.30
C LEU A 47 11.95 -1.34 31.39
N SER A 48 10.66 -1.34 31.03
CA SER A 48 9.56 -1.34 32.01
C SER A 48 9.42 -2.68 32.73
N LYS A 49 9.71 -3.79 32.04
CA LYS A 49 9.75 -5.14 32.62
C LYS A 49 11.07 -5.44 33.33
N LYS A 50 12.02 -4.50 33.37
CA LYS A 50 13.38 -4.66 33.90
C LYS A 50 14.15 -5.82 33.23
N ILE A 51 13.81 -6.12 31.99
CA ILE A 51 14.53 -7.08 31.15
C ILE A 51 15.67 -6.29 30.49
N GLY A 52 16.92 -6.72 30.72
CA GLY A 52 18.09 -6.04 30.17
C GLY A 52 18.06 -5.95 28.65
N LEU A 53 18.64 -4.89 28.08
CA LEU A 53 18.74 -4.72 26.62
C LEU A 53 19.77 -5.68 25.98
N GLU A 54 20.53 -6.41 26.79
CA GLU A 54 21.41 -7.50 26.34
C GLU A 54 20.66 -8.83 26.19
N HIS A 55 19.35 -8.86 26.48
CA HIS A 55 18.56 -10.07 26.35
C HIS A 55 18.56 -10.57 24.89
N PRO A 56 18.79 -11.88 24.64
CA PRO A 56 18.93 -12.41 23.27
C PRO A 56 17.77 -12.05 22.35
N VAL A 57 16.53 -12.17 22.85
CA VAL A 57 15.32 -11.81 22.09
C VAL A 57 15.22 -10.32 21.77
N TYR A 58 15.70 -9.42 22.64
CA TYR A 58 15.76 -8.00 22.32
C TYR A 58 16.71 -7.74 21.14
N ILE A 59 17.89 -8.38 21.17
CA ILE A 59 18.90 -8.27 20.11
C ILE A 59 18.32 -8.82 18.80
N ALA A 60 17.66 -9.97 18.83
CA ALA A 60 17.01 -10.57 17.67
C ALA A 60 15.91 -9.67 17.07
N LEU A 61 15.00 -9.14 17.91
CA LEU A 61 13.93 -8.23 17.47
C LEU A 61 14.48 -6.92 16.91
N ARG A 62 15.50 -6.35 17.55
CA ARG A 62 16.18 -5.15 17.04
C ARG A 62 16.88 -5.45 15.71
N GLY A 63 17.50 -6.61 15.57
CA GLY A 63 18.09 -7.09 14.33
C GLY A 63 17.05 -7.18 13.20
N LEU A 64 15.89 -7.77 13.48
CA LEU A 64 14.76 -7.86 12.55
C LEU A 64 14.30 -6.46 12.08
N LEU A 65 14.02 -5.55 13.02
CA LEU A 65 13.54 -4.20 12.71
C LEU A 65 14.58 -3.38 11.92
N ASN A 66 15.85 -3.48 12.29
CA ASN A 66 16.93 -2.85 11.52
C ASN A 66 17.08 -3.48 10.12
N GLY A 67 16.91 -4.79 10.00
CA GLY A 67 16.86 -5.48 8.72
C GLY A 67 15.74 -4.95 7.83
N HIS A 68 14.54 -4.77 8.40
CA HIS A 68 13.43 -4.13 7.69
C HIS A 68 13.77 -2.70 7.26
N LEU A 69 14.22 -1.84 8.18
CA LEU A 69 14.62 -0.45 7.87
C LEU A 69 15.65 -0.35 6.74
N ARG A 70 16.63 -1.27 6.72
CA ARG A 70 17.65 -1.34 5.68
C ARG A 70 17.07 -1.79 4.34
N ASN A 71 16.15 -2.75 4.36
CA ASN A 71 15.64 -3.39 3.15
C ASN A 71 14.32 -2.79 2.64
N THR A 72 13.73 -1.80 3.33
CA THR A 72 12.47 -1.13 2.92
C THR A 72 12.54 -0.63 1.49
N THR A 73 13.66 -0.05 1.06
CA THR A 73 13.80 0.50 -0.30
C THR A 73 13.99 -0.56 -1.38
N SER A 74 14.46 -1.75 -1.02
CA SER A 74 14.79 -2.81 -2.00
C SER A 74 13.67 -3.82 -2.18
N LEU A 75 12.81 -3.99 -1.17
CA LEU A 75 11.77 -5.00 -1.16
C LEU A 75 10.53 -4.54 -1.92
N SER A 76 10.24 -5.21 -3.04
CA SER A 76 9.05 -4.94 -3.85
C SER A 76 7.99 -6.03 -3.69
N LEU A 77 6.74 -5.69 -4.05
CA LEU A 77 5.64 -6.65 -4.09
C LEU A 77 5.94 -7.84 -5.04
N SER A 78 6.62 -7.58 -6.16
CA SER A 78 7.01 -8.63 -7.11
C SER A 78 8.04 -9.61 -6.54
N GLN A 79 9.00 -9.12 -5.76
CA GLN A 79 9.96 -9.98 -5.05
C GLN A 79 9.27 -10.81 -3.98
N CYS A 80 8.30 -10.23 -3.26
CA CYS A 80 7.50 -10.96 -2.28
C CYS A 80 6.72 -12.10 -2.96
N ALA A 81 6.07 -11.82 -4.10
CA ALA A 81 5.37 -12.84 -4.88
C ALA A 81 6.33 -13.93 -5.38
N TYR A 82 7.50 -13.56 -5.90
CA TYR A 82 8.54 -14.51 -6.30
C TYR A 82 8.98 -15.41 -5.14
N MET A 83 9.28 -14.83 -3.98
CA MET A 83 9.65 -15.55 -2.78
C MET A 83 8.55 -16.53 -2.35
N GLN A 84 7.28 -16.11 -2.41
CA GLN A 84 6.15 -16.98 -2.10
C GLN A 84 6.08 -18.19 -3.04
N THR A 85 6.27 -17.99 -4.35
CA THR A 85 6.29 -19.10 -5.31
C THR A 85 7.46 -20.04 -5.08
N HIS A 86 8.61 -19.51 -4.66
CA HIS A 86 9.79 -20.32 -4.33
C HIS A 86 9.55 -21.17 -3.08
N ILE A 87 8.92 -20.60 -2.04
CA ILE A 87 8.53 -21.31 -0.82
C ILE A 87 7.58 -22.47 -1.15
N GLN A 88 6.56 -22.23 -1.97
CA GLN A 88 5.60 -23.26 -2.37
C GLN A 88 6.24 -24.42 -3.13
N LYS A 89 7.29 -24.16 -3.91
CA LYS A 89 8.03 -25.20 -4.64
C LYS A 89 8.97 -26.01 -3.75
N HIS A 90 9.38 -25.46 -2.60
CA HIS A 90 10.37 -26.06 -1.71
C HIS A 90 9.90 -26.05 -0.23
N PRO A 91 8.78 -26.73 0.09
CA PRO A 91 8.17 -26.66 1.42
C PRO A 91 9.10 -27.12 2.54
N ALA A 92 9.86 -28.21 2.33
CA ALA A 92 10.79 -28.72 3.34
C ALA A 92 11.91 -27.72 3.69
N LEU A 93 12.46 -27.02 2.69
CA LEU A 93 13.47 -25.98 2.92
C LEU A 93 12.85 -24.76 3.62
N ALA A 94 11.61 -24.40 3.26
CA ALA A 94 10.91 -23.31 3.89
C ALA A 94 10.60 -23.62 5.37
N GLU A 95 10.12 -24.82 5.69
CA GLU A 95 9.87 -25.27 7.06
C GLU A 95 11.15 -25.22 7.90
N GLN A 96 12.27 -25.72 7.36
CA GLN A 96 13.56 -25.64 8.04
C GLN A 96 13.96 -24.19 8.34
N ARG A 97 13.87 -23.29 7.35
CA ARG A 97 14.21 -21.87 7.53
C ARG A 97 13.28 -21.17 8.51
N ILE A 98 12.00 -21.46 8.48
CA ILE A 98 11.01 -20.91 9.42
C ILE A 98 11.33 -21.38 10.83
N ALA A 99 11.68 -22.66 11.03
CA ALA A 99 12.08 -23.19 12.32
C ALA A 99 13.36 -22.51 12.84
N GLU A 100 14.40 -22.37 12.00
CA GLU A 100 15.65 -21.67 12.34
C GLU A 100 15.40 -20.21 12.77
N ILE A 101 14.51 -19.51 12.06
CA ILE A 101 14.14 -18.13 12.40
C ILE A 101 13.36 -18.09 13.71
N ASN A 102 12.35 -18.95 13.87
CA ASN A 102 11.47 -18.96 15.04
C ASN A 102 12.22 -19.28 16.34
N GLU A 103 13.25 -20.13 16.28
CA GLU A 103 14.04 -20.51 17.45
C GLU A 103 14.73 -19.29 18.09
N GLN A 104 15.13 -18.30 17.29
CA GLN A 104 15.77 -17.06 17.79
C GLN A 104 14.81 -16.16 18.59
N PHE A 105 13.50 -16.39 18.47
CA PHE A 105 12.45 -15.58 19.08
C PHE A 105 11.70 -16.33 20.18
N LYS A 106 12.07 -17.57 20.47
CA LYS A 106 11.41 -18.41 21.45
C LYS A 106 11.79 -17.96 22.86
N VAL A 107 10.78 -17.83 23.72
CA VAL A 107 10.92 -17.46 25.13
C VAL A 107 9.95 -18.25 25.99
N ASP A 108 10.39 -18.59 27.20
CA ASP A 108 9.59 -19.39 28.14
C ASP A 108 8.45 -18.57 28.79
N ASP A 109 8.65 -17.25 28.95
CA ASP A 109 7.64 -16.34 29.49
C ASP A 109 6.52 -16.09 28.44
N PRO A 110 5.27 -16.52 28.71
CA PRO A 110 4.15 -16.35 27.78
C PRO A 110 3.83 -14.89 27.46
N ASP A 111 4.02 -13.97 28.40
CA ASP A 111 3.73 -12.56 28.18
C ASP A 111 4.79 -11.91 27.28
N LEU A 112 6.05 -12.31 27.46
CA LEU A 112 7.13 -11.90 26.58
C LEU A 112 6.95 -12.50 25.18
N GLN A 113 6.56 -13.78 25.07
CA GLN A 113 6.30 -14.44 23.79
C GLN A 113 5.21 -13.71 23.00
N LYS A 114 4.07 -13.37 23.65
CA LYS A 114 3.00 -12.58 23.01
C LYS A 114 3.52 -11.23 22.49
N PHE A 115 4.34 -10.55 23.28
CA PHE A 115 4.92 -9.27 22.87
C PHE A 115 5.87 -9.42 21.68
N VAL A 116 6.69 -10.47 21.66
CA VAL A 116 7.59 -10.80 20.55
C VAL A 116 6.78 -11.01 19.26
N ASP A 117 5.73 -11.83 19.33
CA ASP A 117 4.88 -12.12 18.18
C ASP A 117 4.14 -10.87 17.69
N GLU A 118 3.70 -10.00 18.60
CA GLU A 118 3.09 -8.72 18.26
C GLU A 118 4.05 -7.80 17.50
N ILE A 119 5.29 -7.64 17.97
CA ILE A 119 6.30 -6.82 17.29
C ILE A 119 6.61 -7.38 15.91
N ARG A 120 6.80 -8.70 15.78
CA ARG A 120 7.06 -9.37 14.49
C ARG A 120 5.90 -9.18 13.52
N PHE A 121 4.67 -9.30 14.00
CA PHE A 121 3.47 -9.09 13.20
C PHE A 121 3.39 -7.65 12.71
N LYS A 122 3.46 -6.67 13.62
CA LYS A 122 3.40 -5.24 13.29
C LYS A 122 4.50 -4.83 12.30
N SER A 123 5.72 -5.34 12.49
CA SER A 123 6.84 -5.04 11.59
C SER A 123 6.63 -5.63 10.19
N SER A 124 6.09 -6.85 10.12
CA SER A 124 5.76 -7.50 8.84
C SER A 124 4.63 -6.79 8.11
N VAL A 125 3.58 -6.36 8.84
CA VAL A 125 2.47 -5.56 8.29
C VAL A 125 3.00 -4.25 7.73
N ALA A 126 3.84 -3.52 8.47
CA ALA A 126 4.42 -2.27 7.98
C ALA A 126 5.19 -2.45 6.66
N MET A 127 5.97 -3.54 6.54
CA MET A 127 6.69 -3.87 5.31
C MET A 127 5.75 -4.27 4.17
N LEU A 128 4.70 -5.04 4.44
CA LEU A 128 3.73 -5.43 3.42
C LEU A 128 2.94 -4.23 2.91
N THR A 129 2.48 -3.35 3.80
CA THR A 129 1.84 -2.08 3.45
C THR A 129 2.75 -1.25 2.57
N HIS A 130 4.04 -1.11 2.93
CA HIS A 130 5.02 -0.42 2.09
C HIS A 130 5.11 -1.01 0.68
N MET A 131 5.21 -2.34 0.55
CA MET A 131 5.30 -3.01 -0.75
C MET A 131 4.06 -2.79 -1.62
N VAL A 132 2.88 -2.72 -1.00
CA VAL A 132 1.62 -2.43 -1.70
C VAL A 132 1.57 -0.96 -2.12
N ASP A 133 1.82 -0.04 -1.20
CA ASP A 133 1.70 1.40 -1.44
C ASP A 133 2.75 1.92 -2.43
N SER A 134 3.94 1.31 -2.43
CA SER A 134 5.01 1.60 -3.39
C SER A 134 4.85 0.89 -4.74
N SER A 135 3.89 -0.02 -4.90
CA SER A 135 3.65 -0.72 -6.16
C SER A 135 2.99 0.21 -7.19
N PRO A 136 3.37 0.18 -8.48
CA PRO A 136 2.64 0.89 -9.53
C PRO A 136 1.14 0.52 -9.61
N ILE A 137 0.78 -0.68 -9.14
CA ILE A 137 -0.61 -1.15 -9.10
C ILE A 137 -1.46 -0.27 -8.17
N SER A 138 -0.90 0.26 -7.08
CA SER A 138 -1.63 1.12 -6.15
C SER A 138 -2.11 2.40 -6.84
N ILE A 139 -1.31 2.97 -7.74
CA ILE A 139 -1.68 4.14 -8.56
C ILE A 139 -2.87 3.82 -9.45
N VAL A 140 -2.83 2.66 -10.13
CA VAL A 140 -3.90 2.25 -11.05
C VAL A 140 -5.22 2.09 -10.29
N ILE A 141 -5.18 1.42 -9.14
CA ILE A 141 -6.34 1.26 -8.27
C ILE A 141 -6.86 2.61 -7.77
N ALA A 142 -5.97 3.49 -7.30
CA ALA A 142 -6.34 4.82 -6.80
C ALA A 142 -6.99 5.68 -7.89
N ASN A 143 -6.43 5.70 -9.09
CA ASN A 143 -6.99 6.44 -10.23
C ASN A 143 -8.34 5.86 -10.68
N PHE A 144 -8.47 4.53 -10.69
CA PHE A 144 -9.74 3.88 -11.01
C PHE A 144 -10.83 4.22 -9.99
N TYR A 145 -10.48 4.22 -8.69
CA TYR A 145 -11.39 4.63 -7.63
C TYR A 145 -11.80 6.11 -7.74
N LEU A 146 -10.84 6.99 -8.02
CA LEU A 146 -11.11 8.41 -8.27
C LEU A 146 -12.05 8.60 -9.46
N PHE A 147 -11.81 7.89 -10.57
CA PHE A 147 -12.66 7.92 -11.75
C PHE A 147 -14.10 7.50 -11.42
N ILE A 148 -14.31 6.38 -10.72
CA ILE A 148 -15.64 5.93 -10.28
C ILE A 148 -16.30 6.99 -9.40
N THR A 149 -15.54 7.60 -8.49
CA THR A 149 -16.05 8.61 -7.56
C THR A 149 -16.50 9.86 -8.30
N ILE A 150 -15.68 10.38 -9.23
CA ILE A 150 -16.03 11.50 -10.09
C ILE A 150 -17.27 11.16 -10.93
N ALA A 151 -17.29 10.01 -11.60
CA ALA A 151 -18.42 9.58 -12.43
C ALA A 151 -19.75 9.49 -11.65
N ARG A 152 -19.72 9.10 -10.37
CA ARG A 152 -20.89 9.08 -9.48
C ARG A 152 -21.38 10.48 -9.09
N HIS A 153 -20.46 11.43 -8.95
CA HIS A 153 -20.77 12.79 -8.51
C HIS A 153 -21.01 13.78 -9.66
N ILE A 154 -20.73 13.41 -10.91
CA ILE A 154 -21.16 14.19 -12.07
C ILE A 154 -22.70 14.18 -12.09
N PRO A 155 -23.36 15.33 -11.90
CA PRO A 155 -24.82 15.38 -11.87
C PRO A 155 -25.36 14.95 -13.24
N ARG A 156 -26.19 13.89 -13.27
CA ARG A 156 -26.88 13.37 -14.47
C ARG A 156 -27.71 14.43 -15.23
N ARG A 157 -27.89 15.62 -14.64
CA ARG A 157 -28.61 16.76 -15.22
C ARG A 157 -27.92 17.37 -16.46
N ALA A 158 -26.63 17.12 -16.68
CA ALA A 158 -25.93 17.62 -17.88
C ALA A 158 -26.20 16.80 -19.15
N ILE A 159 -26.76 15.58 -19.05
CA ILE A 159 -26.91 14.66 -20.21
C ILE A 159 -28.31 14.75 -20.86
N PHE A 160 -29.27 15.45 -20.25
CA PHE A 160 -30.66 15.56 -20.76
C PHE A 160 -31.07 16.94 -21.27
N VAL A 161 -30.13 17.85 -21.56
CA VAL A 161 -30.44 19.17 -22.14
C VAL A 161 -29.95 19.25 -23.59
N THR A 162 -30.55 18.44 -24.47
CA THR A 162 -30.83 18.77 -25.88
C THR A 162 -31.82 17.74 -26.42
N LYS A 163 -33.08 17.76 -25.98
CA LYS A 163 -34.14 17.34 -26.91
C LYS A 163 -34.27 18.48 -27.92
N PRO A 164 -33.90 18.31 -29.20
CA PRO A 164 -34.20 19.33 -30.18
C PRO A 164 -35.71 19.52 -30.18
N ALA A 165 -36.17 20.78 -30.15
CA ALA A 165 -37.56 21.14 -30.30
C ALA A 165 -38.02 20.82 -31.74
N VAL A 166 -38.17 19.54 -32.07
CA VAL A 166 -38.80 19.06 -33.30
C VAL A 166 -40.31 19.03 -33.06
N LYS A 167 -40.93 20.21 -32.93
CA LYS A 167 -42.38 20.42 -33.17
C LYS A 167 -42.75 21.90 -32.99
N ALA A 168 -42.47 22.73 -33.99
CA ALA A 168 -43.13 24.04 -34.10
C ALA A 168 -43.20 24.61 -35.52
N ARG A 169 -43.04 23.80 -36.59
CA ARG A 169 -43.25 24.27 -37.98
C ARG A 169 -44.35 23.58 -38.78
N SER A 170 -44.92 22.46 -38.33
CA SER A 170 -46.01 21.80 -39.07
C SER A 170 -47.41 22.35 -38.79
N PHE A 171 -47.56 23.40 -37.97
CA PHE A 171 -48.87 23.99 -37.64
C PHE A 171 -49.15 25.32 -38.34
N MET A 172 -48.19 25.90 -39.07
CA MET A 172 -48.45 27.13 -39.85
C MET A 172 -48.89 26.85 -41.29
N GLU A 173 -48.65 25.68 -41.86
CA GLU A 173 -49.05 25.40 -43.26
C GLU A 173 -50.52 24.95 -43.42
N VAL A 174 -51.17 24.47 -42.36
CA VAL A 174 -52.58 24.01 -42.45
C VAL A 174 -53.57 25.18 -42.37
N ARG A 175 -53.13 26.40 -41.99
CA ARG A 175 -54.01 27.59 -41.91
C ARG A 175 -53.92 28.53 -43.12
N ALA A 176 -53.12 28.20 -44.13
CA ALA A 176 -53.02 28.97 -45.37
C ALA A 176 -53.82 28.37 -46.55
N MET A 177 -54.57 27.28 -46.32
CA MET A 177 -55.36 26.58 -47.35
C MET A 177 -56.84 26.38 -46.98
N ALA A 178 -57.35 27.10 -45.98
CA ALA A 178 -58.78 27.18 -45.66
C ALA A 178 -59.22 28.64 -45.66
#